data_AF-A0A091G5G7-F1
#
_entry.id   AF-A0A091G5G7-F1
#
_cell.length_a   1.000
_cell.length_b   1.000
_cell.length_c   1.000
_cell.angle_alpha   90.00
_cell.angle_beta   90.00
_cell.angle_gamma   90.00
#
_symmetry.space_group_name_H-M   'P 1'
#
loop_
_entity.id
_entity.type
_entity.pdbx_description
1 polymer ?
#
loop_
_entity_poly.entity_id
_entity_poly.type
_entity_poly.pdbx_seq_one_letter_code
_entity_poly.pdbx_strand_id
1 'polypeptide(L)'
;PPAPPLPCAGVPPPPLPPPLPVAGFPPPPPPLPGLGILPPPPPPPPPPLPGAGIPPPPPPPPLPGAGVPLPPPPPPLPGAVPQVCGFLPPLLPSGLFAMGMNQDKGSRKHVIEPSRPMKPLYWTRIQLHGKRDSSASLVWEKIEEPSIDYHEFEELFSKTAVKERKKPISDTITKTKTKQVVKLLSNKRSQAVGILMSSLHLDMKDIQHAVVNLDNSVVDLETLQALYENRAQTDELEKIEKHSKASKEKENAKSLDKPEQFLYELSLIPNFSERVFCILFQSTFSESICSIRRKLELLQKLCETLKNGSGVMQVLGLVLAFGNYMNGGNRTRGQADGFGLDILPKLKDVKSSDNSRSLLSYIVSYYLRNFDEDAGKEQCIFPLPDPQDLFQASQLKFEDFQKDLRKMKKDLRACETEAAKVYQLSLEEHLQPFKDSMEQF
;
A
#
# COMPACT_ATOMS: atom_id res chain seq x y z
N PRO A 1 83.56 -41.31 0.06
CA PRO A 1 82.32 -42.13 -0.09
C PRO A 1 81.22 -41.29 -0.78
N PRO A 2 80.36 -41.90 -1.61
CA PRO A 2 79.94 -41.32 -2.90
C PRO A 2 78.83 -40.27 -2.83
N ALA A 3 78.70 -39.53 -3.94
CA ALA A 3 77.73 -38.47 -4.20
C ALA A 3 76.27 -38.97 -4.27
N PRO A 4 75.29 -38.12 -3.92
CA PRO A 4 73.87 -38.44 -4.05
C PRO A 4 73.37 -38.33 -5.51
N PRO A 5 72.30 -39.08 -5.89
CA PRO A 5 71.89 -39.27 -7.27
C PRO A 5 71.04 -38.11 -7.83
N LEU A 6 71.09 -37.96 -9.16
CA LEU A 6 70.30 -37.03 -9.97
C LEU A 6 68.81 -37.41 -10.00
N PRO A 7 67.87 -36.44 -10.08
CA PRO A 7 66.45 -36.72 -10.24
C PRO A 7 66.09 -37.10 -11.68
N CYS A 8 65.17 -38.06 -11.78
CA CYS A 8 64.55 -38.60 -13.01
C CYS A 8 64.06 -37.53 -14.00
N ALA A 9 64.27 -37.85 -15.28
CA ALA A 9 63.65 -37.18 -16.42
C ALA A 9 62.13 -37.35 -16.41
N GLY A 10 61.40 -36.23 -16.33
CA GLY A 10 59.97 -36.15 -16.55
C GLY A 10 59.64 -35.95 -18.03
N VAL A 11 58.64 -36.69 -18.51
CA VAL A 11 58.09 -36.71 -19.87
C VAL A 11 57.51 -35.33 -20.26
N PRO A 12 57.67 -34.82 -21.50
CA PRO A 12 57.07 -33.57 -21.92
C PRO A 12 55.55 -33.71 -22.15
N PRO A 13 54.75 -32.66 -21.89
CA PRO A 13 53.31 -32.68 -22.15
C PRO A 13 53.00 -32.67 -23.67
N PRO A 14 51.84 -33.21 -24.09
CA PRO A 14 51.45 -33.27 -25.51
C PRO A 14 51.10 -31.87 -26.07
N PRO A 15 51.20 -31.67 -27.39
CA PRO A 15 50.93 -30.38 -28.03
C PRO A 15 49.42 -30.07 -28.07
N LEU A 16 49.08 -28.78 -27.95
CA LEU A 16 47.72 -28.26 -28.06
C LEU A 16 47.19 -28.35 -29.51
N PRO A 17 45.88 -28.58 -29.71
CA PRO A 17 45.28 -28.64 -31.04
C PRO A 17 45.15 -27.24 -31.70
N PRO A 18 45.15 -27.15 -33.04
CA PRO A 18 45.10 -25.89 -33.76
C PRO A 18 43.70 -25.24 -33.70
N PRO A 19 43.59 -23.90 -33.82
CA PRO A 19 42.30 -23.21 -33.81
C PRO A 19 41.53 -23.41 -35.13
N LEU A 20 40.21 -23.59 -35.01
CA LEU A 20 39.28 -23.71 -36.15
C LEU A 20 39.06 -22.35 -36.84
N PRO A 21 38.77 -22.33 -38.17
CA PRO A 21 38.61 -21.11 -38.93
C PRO A 21 37.25 -20.44 -38.66
N VAL A 22 37.28 -19.13 -38.44
CA VAL A 22 36.10 -18.27 -38.29
C VAL A 22 35.40 -18.12 -39.63
N ALA A 23 34.15 -18.55 -39.73
CA ALA A 23 33.24 -18.23 -40.83
C ALA A 23 32.81 -16.76 -40.73
N GLY A 24 33.06 -15.98 -41.79
CA GLY A 24 32.80 -14.55 -41.83
C GLY A 24 31.31 -14.20 -41.85
N PHE A 25 30.94 -13.16 -41.08
CA PHE A 25 29.66 -12.45 -41.25
C PHE A 25 29.79 -11.37 -42.32
N PRO A 26 28.73 -11.08 -43.11
CA PRO A 26 28.77 -10.05 -44.14
C PRO A 26 28.81 -8.63 -43.53
N PRO A 27 29.36 -7.63 -44.23
CA PRO A 27 29.43 -6.26 -43.72
C PRO A 27 28.05 -5.58 -43.69
N PRO A 28 27.82 -4.62 -42.77
CA PRO A 28 26.57 -3.88 -42.66
C PRO A 28 26.40 -2.87 -43.82
N PRO A 29 25.14 -2.49 -44.17
CA PRO A 29 24.85 -1.56 -45.26
C PRO A 29 25.23 -0.10 -44.89
N PRO A 30 25.49 0.77 -45.88
CA PRO A 30 25.85 2.16 -45.64
C PRO A 30 24.64 2.99 -45.17
N PRO A 31 24.85 4.06 -44.38
CA PRO A 31 23.77 4.91 -43.89
C PRO A 31 23.20 5.81 -45.00
N LEU A 32 21.88 6.01 -44.97
CA LEU A 32 21.15 6.92 -45.86
C LEU A 32 21.46 8.39 -45.53
N PRO A 33 21.55 9.29 -46.53
CA PRO A 33 21.92 10.69 -46.32
C PRO A 33 20.71 11.54 -45.92
N GLY A 34 20.88 12.34 -44.87
CA GLY A 34 20.14 13.59 -44.67
C GLY A 34 18.99 13.51 -43.66
N LEU A 35 19.25 13.95 -42.43
CA LEU A 35 18.42 14.88 -41.67
C LEU A 35 19.31 15.56 -40.63
N GLY A 36 19.28 16.90 -40.64
CA GLY A 36 20.32 17.78 -40.17
C GLY A 36 20.65 17.75 -38.68
N ILE A 37 21.92 18.02 -38.41
CA ILE A 37 22.52 18.28 -37.10
C ILE A 37 21.97 19.62 -36.59
N LEU A 38 21.33 19.63 -35.41
CA LEU A 38 21.12 20.87 -34.65
C LEU A 38 22.46 21.27 -34.00
N PRO A 39 22.87 22.56 -34.06
CA PRO A 39 24.10 23.00 -33.39
C PRO A 39 23.94 22.91 -31.87
N PRO A 40 25.04 22.64 -31.12
CA PRO A 40 25.00 22.56 -29.67
C PRO A 40 24.69 23.94 -29.04
N PRO A 41 24.08 23.97 -27.85
CA PRO A 41 23.78 25.21 -27.14
C PRO A 41 25.08 25.93 -26.71
N PRO A 42 25.04 27.28 -26.57
CA PRO A 42 26.21 28.06 -26.16
C PRO A 42 26.66 27.72 -24.72
N PRO A 43 27.95 27.88 -24.41
CA PRO A 43 28.49 27.62 -23.08
C PRO A 43 27.93 28.58 -22.02
N PRO A 44 27.84 28.14 -20.75
CA PRO A 44 27.39 28.99 -19.65
C PRO A 44 28.37 30.14 -19.37
N PRO A 45 27.90 31.29 -18.85
CA PRO A 45 28.75 32.44 -18.57
C PRO A 45 29.77 32.13 -17.45
N PRO A 46 30.94 32.80 -17.45
CA PRO A 46 31.98 32.60 -16.46
C PRO A 46 31.55 33.07 -15.05
N PRO A 47 32.07 32.45 -13.97
CA PRO A 47 31.78 32.86 -12.61
C PRO A 47 32.38 34.24 -12.29
N PRO A 48 31.76 35.04 -11.39
CA PRO A 48 32.25 36.38 -11.06
C PRO A 48 33.60 36.32 -10.31
N LEU A 49 34.52 37.23 -10.67
CA LEU A 49 35.78 37.43 -9.97
C LEU A 49 35.56 38.00 -8.55
N PRO A 50 36.32 37.55 -7.52
CA PRO A 50 36.19 38.07 -6.17
C PRO A 50 36.78 39.49 -6.08
N GLY A 51 36.01 40.46 -5.58
CA GLY A 51 36.55 41.76 -5.16
C GLY A 51 35.94 43.04 -5.74
N ALA A 52 34.71 43.01 -6.27
CA ALA A 52 33.94 44.23 -6.56
C ALA A 52 32.76 44.34 -5.58
N GLY A 53 32.62 45.51 -4.96
CA GLY A 53 31.75 45.79 -3.83
C GLY A 53 30.25 45.53 -4.06
N ILE A 54 29.59 45.27 -2.94
CA ILE A 54 28.15 45.05 -2.81
C ILE A 54 27.39 46.31 -3.28
N PRO A 55 26.45 46.22 -4.25
CA PRO A 55 25.56 47.34 -4.53
C PRO A 55 24.51 47.45 -3.41
N PRO A 56 24.12 48.66 -2.98
CA PRO A 56 23.22 48.85 -1.86
C PRO A 56 21.80 48.32 -2.16
N PRO A 57 21.07 47.83 -1.15
CA PRO A 57 19.72 47.30 -1.34
C PRO A 57 18.73 48.41 -1.72
N PRO A 58 17.72 48.11 -2.57
CA PRO A 58 16.66 49.05 -2.89
C PRO A 58 15.75 49.33 -1.68
N PRO A 59 15.19 50.54 -1.56
CA PRO A 59 14.39 50.95 -0.41
C PRO A 59 13.01 50.24 -0.38
N PRO A 60 12.47 49.94 0.81
CA PRO A 60 11.16 49.31 0.96
C PRO A 60 10.01 50.32 0.71
N PRO A 61 8.94 49.95 -0.01
CA PRO A 61 7.74 50.77 -0.13
C PRO A 61 6.81 50.64 1.09
N PRO A 62 6.03 51.69 1.43
CA PRO A 62 5.23 51.77 2.64
C PRO A 62 3.87 51.02 2.55
N LEU A 63 3.39 50.54 3.70
CA LEU A 63 2.00 50.20 4.02
C LEU A 63 1.59 51.07 5.23
N PRO A 64 0.32 51.27 5.63
CA PRO A 64 -0.99 51.05 4.97
C PRO A 64 -1.94 52.28 5.07
N GLY A 65 -3.00 52.32 4.24
CA GLY A 65 -4.26 53.00 4.61
C GLY A 65 -4.65 54.29 3.86
N ALA A 66 -5.34 54.14 2.73
CA ALA A 66 -6.39 55.00 2.15
C ALA A 66 -6.75 54.34 0.81
N GLY A 67 -7.97 53.87 0.51
CA GLY A 67 -9.26 54.46 0.80
C GLY A 67 -9.86 55.01 -0.49
N VAL A 68 -10.22 54.15 -1.45
CA VAL A 68 -11.25 54.43 -2.48
C VAL A 68 -11.77 53.10 -3.09
N PRO A 69 -13.08 52.99 -3.39
CA PRO A 69 -13.75 51.71 -3.63
C PRO A 69 -13.67 51.25 -5.10
N LEU A 70 -13.59 49.93 -5.30
CA LEU A 70 -13.75 49.28 -6.61
C LEU A 70 -15.24 49.22 -7.02
N PRO A 71 -15.55 49.25 -8.33
CA PRO A 71 -16.92 49.21 -8.84
C PRO A 71 -17.55 47.81 -8.71
N PRO A 72 -18.90 47.73 -8.64
CA PRO A 72 -19.62 46.49 -8.31
C PRO A 72 -19.71 45.50 -9.49
N PRO A 73 -19.85 44.19 -9.22
CA PRO A 73 -20.09 43.16 -10.24
C PRO A 73 -21.54 43.22 -10.80
N PRO A 74 -21.78 42.71 -12.03
CA PRO A 74 -23.08 42.72 -12.68
C PRO A 74 -24.11 41.76 -12.01
N PRO A 75 -25.42 41.98 -12.21
CA PRO A 75 -26.50 41.34 -11.43
C PRO A 75 -26.82 39.90 -11.86
N PRO A 76 -27.45 39.09 -10.98
CA PRO A 76 -27.78 37.69 -11.25
C PRO A 76 -29.12 37.52 -11.98
N LEU A 77 -29.20 36.56 -12.91
CA LEU A 77 -30.44 36.04 -13.47
C LEU A 77 -31.01 34.92 -12.57
N PRO A 78 -32.35 34.74 -12.51
CA PRO A 78 -33.01 34.05 -11.41
C PRO A 78 -33.25 32.56 -11.71
N GLY A 79 -32.95 31.69 -10.72
CA GLY A 79 -33.55 30.35 -10.66
C GLY A 79 -32.70 29.27 -9.99
N ALA A 80 -33.17 28.80 -8.84
CA ALA A 80 -32.99 27.46 -8.25
C ALA A 80 -31.66 27.08 -7.51
N VAL A 81 -31.76 27.17 -6.18
CA VAL A 81 -31.32 26.29 -5.06
C VAL A 81 -30.07 25.37 -5.16
N PRO A 82 -29.26 25.24 -4.08
CA PRO A 82 -28.05 24.42 -4.06
C PRO A 82 -28.27 22.98 -3.57
N GLN A 83 -27.76 21.99 -4.30
CA GLN A 83 -27.64 20.60 -3.84
C GLN A 83 -26.20 20.08 -3.99
N VAL A 84 -25.57 19.93 -2.83
CA VAL A 84 -24.89 18.73 -2.31
C VAL A 84 -24.24 17.80 -3.34
N CYS A 85 -22.91 17.67 -3.20
CA CYS A 85 -22.09 16.59 -3.73
C CYS A 85 -22.73 15.21 -3.47
N GLY A 86 -23.09 14.52 -4.54
CA GLY A 86 -23.58 13.15 -4.52
C GLY A 86 -23.42 12.53 -5.89
N PHE A 87 -22.68 11.43 -5.94
CA PHE A 87 -22.44 10.59 -7.11
C PHE A 87 -23.73 10.26 -7.87
N LEU A 88 -23.73 10.48 -9.19
CA LEU A 88 -24.74 9.94 -10.10
C LEU A 88 -24.08 9.20 -11.28
N PRO A 89 -24.71 8.12 -11.77
CA PRO A 89 -24.18 7.21 -12.78
C PRO A 89 -24.26 7.82 -14.20
N PRO A 90 -23.43 7.38 -15.17
CA PRO A 90 -23.38 8.02 -16.48
C PRO A 90 -24.62 7.68 -17.34
N LEU A 91 -25.23 8.74 -17.88
CA LEU A 91 -26.30 8.71 -18.88
C LEU A 91 -25.80 8.18 -20.24
N LEU A 92 -26.63 7.34 -20.87
CA LEU A 92 -26.59 6.99 -22.29
C LEU A 92 -27.01 8.18 -23.17
N PRO A 93 -26.37 8.43 -24.32
CA PRO A 93 -26.92 9.30 -25.37
C PRO A 93 -27.63 8.47 -26.45
N SER A 94 -28.92 8.74 -26.68
CA SER A 94 -29.68 8.27 -27.83
C SER A 94 -29.97 9.43 -28.81
N GLY A 95 -29.68 9.19 -30.10
CA GLY A 95 -30.11 9.98 -31.27
C GLY A 95 -28.97 10.76 -31.93
N LEU A 96 -28.68 10.71 -33.24
CA LEU A 96 -29.47 10.37 -34.42
C LEU A 96 -28.55 9.91 -35.58
N PHE A 97 -29.01 8.87 -36.28
CA PHE A 97 -28.70 8.40 -37.65
C PHE A 97 -27.49 8.99 -38.42
N ALA A 98 -26.49 8.14 -38.63
CA ALA A 98 -25.74 8.09 -39.89
C ALA A 98 -25.53 6.62 -40.29
N MET A 99 -26.08 6.23 -41.43
CA MET A 99 -25.77 4.98 -42.10
C MET A 99 -24.26 4.87 -42.30
N GLY A 100 -23.66 3.85 -41.71
CA GLY A 100 -22.27 3.48 -41.94
C GLY A 100 -22.14 2.01 -41.63
N MET A 101 -22.13 1.18 -42.68
CA MET A 101 -21.65 -0.20 -42.64
C MET A 101 -20.21 -0.18 -42.11
N ASN A 102 -20.05 -0.23 -40.79
CA ASN A 102 -18.75 -0.48 -40.18
C ASN A 102 -18.62 -1.99 -40.07
N GLN A 103 -17.78 -2.52 -40.95
CA GLN A 103 -17.28 -3.89 -40.90
C GLN A 103 -16.87 -4.23 -39.46
N ASP A 104 -17.55 -5.20 -38.86
CA ASP A 104 -17.10 -5.88 -37.65
C ASP A 104 -15.72 -6.48 -37.94
N LYS A 105 -14.66 -5.76 -37.55
CA LYS A 105 -13.31 -6.31 -37.49
C LYS A 105 -13.29 -7.31 -36.34
N GLY A 106 -13.41 -8.59 -36.71
CA GLY A 106 -13.85 -9.70 -35.88
C GLY A 106 -13.22 -9.80 -34.49
N SER A 107 -14.08 -10.02 -33.50
CA SER A 107 -13.68 -10.57 -32.21
C SER A 107 -13.01 -11.93 -32.42
N ARG A 108 -11.84 -12.14 -31.81
CA ARG A 108 -11.12 -13.44 -31.86
C ARG A 108 -11.94 -14.59 -31.27
N LYS A 109 -12.82 -14.30 -30.31
CA LYS A 109 -13.63 -15.30 -29.60
C LYS A 109 -15.04 -15.40 -30.20
N HIS A 110 -15.57 -16.62 -30.23
CA HIS A 110 -16.94 -16.90 -30.67
C HIS A 110 -17.95 -16.38 -29.64
N VAL A 111 -19.16 -16.07 -30.08
CA VAL A 111 -20.27 -15.68 -29.19
C VAL A 111 -20.75 -16.92 -28.43
N ILE A 112 -20.91 -16.82 -27.10
CA ILE A 112 -21.40 -17.91 -26.26
C ILE A 112 -22.74 -17.48 -25.66
N GLU A 113 -23.77 -18.29 -25.85
CA GLU A 113 -25.11 -18.10 -25.29
C GLU A 113 -25.46 -19.29 -24.37
N PRO A 114 -25.51 -19.10 -23.05
CA PRO A 114 -25.93 -20.14 -22.10
C PRO A 114 -27.40 -20.53 -22.27
N SER A 115 -27.78 -21.74 -21.85
CA SER A 115 -29.17 -22.21 -21.92
C SER A 115 -30.09 -21.55 -20.87
N ARG A 116 -29.50 -20.99 -19.80
CA ARG A 116 -30.20 -20.29 -18.70
C ARG A 116 -29.60 -18.91 -18.44
N PRO A 117 -30.39 -17.91 -18.01
CA PRO A 117 -29.85 -16.61 -17.61
C PRO A 117 -28.91 -16.75 -16.41
N MET A 118 -27.62 -16.43 -16.60
CA MET A 118 -26.59 -16.56 -15.56
C MET A 118 -26.51 -15.33 -14.64
N LYS A 119 -26.00 -15.50 -13.42
CA LYS A 119 -25.60 -14.36 -12.57
C LYS A 119 -24.45 -13.60 -13.25
N PRO A 120 -24.49 -12.26 -13.33
CA PRO A 120 -23.45 -11.50 -14.03
C PRO A 120 -22.14 -11.50 -13.25
N LEU A 121 -21.03 -11.65 -13.96
CA LEU A 121 -19.68 -11.40 -13.46
C LEU A 121 -19.23 -10.01 -13.92
N TYR A 122 -19.07 -9.07 -12.98
CA TYR A 122 -18.74 -7.68 -13.27
C TYR A 122 -17.24 -7.45 -13.49
N TRP A 123 -16.68 -8.03 -14.55
CA TRP A 123 -15.28 -7.80 -14.94
C TRP A 123 -15.09 -6.60 -15.86
N THR A 124 -13.85 -6.11 -15.96
CA THR A 124 -13.45 -5.15 -17.01
C THR A 124 -13.00 -5.91 -18.25
N ARG A 125 -13.73 -5.77 -19.36
CA ARG A 125 -13.43 -6.45 -20.63
C ARG A 125 -12.12 -5.94 -21.23
N ILE A 126 -11.21 -6.86 -21.57
CA ILE A 126 -10.01 -6.58 -22.38
C ILE A 126 -10.27 -7.11 -23.80
N GLN A 127 -10.22 -6.22 -24.81
CA GLN A 127 -10.36 -6.60 -26.20
C GLN A 127 -9.01 -6.52 -26.90
N LEU A 128 -8.54 -7.65 -27.44
CA LEU A 128 -7.36 -7.67 -28.30
C LEU A 128 -7.80 -7.23 -29.71
N HIS A 129 -7.15 -6.21 -30.25
CA HIS A 129 -7.33 -5.77 -31.63
C HIS A 129 -6.16 -6.28 -32.48
N GLY A 130 -6.45 -6.76 -33.70
CA GLY A 130 -5.47 -7.40 -34.57
C GLY A 130 -4.28 -6.50 -34.95
N LYS A 131 -3.09 -7.13 -34.97
CA LYS A 131 -1.74 -6.63 -35.29
C LYS A 131 -1.19 -5.48 -34.43
N ARG A 132 -0.38 -5.84 -33.42
CA ARG A 132 0.70 -4.99 -32.91
C ARG A 132 2.04 -5.52 -33.44
N ASP A 133 2.85 -4.62 -33.99
CA ASP A 133 4.25 -4.87 -34.35
C ASP A 133 5.14 -4.78 -33.09
N SER A 134 4.81 -5.53 -32.04
CA SER A 134 5.58 -5.58 -30.79
C SER A 134 6.02 -7.01 -30.51
N SER A 135 7.32 -7.17 -30.23
CA SER A 135 7.99 -8.45 -29.99
C SER A 135 7.57 -9.17 -28.70
N ALA A 136 6.75 -8.55 -27.85
CA ALA A 136 6.22 -9.14 -26.63
C ALA A 136 4.78 -9.60 -26.84
N SER A 137 4.59 -10.92 -27.01
CA SER A 137 3.25 -11.52 -27.04
C SER A 137 2.59 -11.38 -25.67
N LEU A 138 1.36 -10.84 -25.63
CA LEU A 138 0.60 -10.74 -24.39
C LEU A 138 0.21 -12.14 -23.89
N VAL A 139 0.13 -12.29 -22.57
CA VAL A 139 -0.41 -13.51 -21.94
C VAL A 139 -1.78 -13.89 -22.54
N TRP A 140 -2.65 -12.90 -22.76
CA TRP A 140 -3.99 -13.09 -23.34
C TRP A 140 -4.00 -13.59 -24.79
N GLU A 141 -2.87 -13.49 -25.51
CA GLU A 141 -2.75 -14.03 -26.87
C GLU A 141 -2.51 -15.55 -26.84
N LYS A 142 -1.85 -16.05 -25.79
CA LYS A 142 -1.42 -17.44 -25.63
C LYS A 142 -2.41 -18.32 -24.87
N ILE A 143 -3.36 -17.72 -24.15
CA ILE A 143 -4.37 -18.48 -23.39
C ILE A 143 -5.43 -19.02 -24.35
N GLU A 144 -5.62 -20.33 -24.31
CA GLU A 144 -6.72 -21.05 -24.96
C GLU A 144 -7.73 -21.49 -23.90
N GLU A 145 -9.03 -21.36 -24.19
CA GLU A 145 -10.10 -21.78 -23.28
C GLU A 145 -10.30 -23.30 -23.41
N PRO A 146 -10.31 -24.06 -22.30
CA PRO A 146 -10.61 -25.48 -22.37
C PRO A 146 -12.08 -25.72 -22.76
N SER A 147 -12.36 -26.87 -23.36
CA SER A 147 -13.75 -27.34 -23.57
C SER A 147 -14.34 -27.79 -22.24
N ILE A 148 -15.50 -27.24 -21.86
CA ILE A 148 -16.17 -27.48 -20.57
C ILE A 148 -17.63 -27.89 -20.83
N ASP A 149 -18.13 -28.88 -20.09
CA ASP A 149 -19.57 -29.15 -19.97
C ASP A 149 -20.19 -28.19 -18.94
N TYR A 150 -21.12 -27.35 -19.39
CA TYR A 150 -21.68 -26.28 -18.58
C TYR A 150 -22.94 -26.69 -17.79
N HIS A 151 -23.42 -27.95 -17.85
CA HIS A 151 -24.69 -28.33 -17.23
C HIS A 151 -24.73 -28.10 -15.71
N GLU A 152 -23.74 -28.61 -14.96
CA GLU A 152 -23.64 -28.39 -13.51
C GLU A 152 -23.45 -26.90 -13.19
N PHE A 153 -22.62 -26.21 -13.99
CA PHE A 153 -22.33 -24.80 -13.80
C PHE A 153 -23.57 -23.92 -13.97
N GLU A 154 -24.41 -24.21 -14.96
CA GLU A 154 -25.68 -23.53 -15.18
C GLU A 154 -26.68 -23.79 -14.04
N GLU A 155 -26.67 -24.98 -13.45
CA GLU A 155 -27.52 -25.30 -12.30
C GLU A 155 -27.13 -24.47 -11.06
N LEU A 156 -25.83 -24.36 -10.79
CA LEU A 156 -25.31 -23.67 -9.61
C LEU A 156 -25.36 -22.13 -9.73
N PHE A 157 -25.09 -21.59 -10.91
CA PHE A 157 -24.84 -20.16 -11.11
C PHE A 157 -25.86 -19.43 -11.99
N SER A 158 -26.94 -20.10 -12.41
CA SER A 158 -28.08 -19.42 -13.02
C SER A 158 -28.76 -18.46 -12.03
N LYS A 159 -29.43 -17.45 -12.58
CA LYS A 159 -30.40 -16.66 -11.81
C LYS A 159 -31.49 -17.63 -11.39
N THR A 160 -31.63 -17.82 -10.09
CA THR A 160 -32.74 -18.59 -9.53
C THR A 160 -34.02 -17.93 -10.03
N ALA A 161 -34.87 -18.70 -10.72
CA ALA A 161 -36.21 -18.22 -11.05
C ALA A 161 -36.82 -17.76 -9.73
N VAL A 162 -37.17 -16.48 -9.65
CA VAL A 162 -37.94 -15.97 -8.53
C VAL A 162 -39.19 -16.84 -8.55
N LYS A 163 -39.31 -17.78 -7.61
CA LYS A 163 -40.60 -18.37 -7.29
C LYS A 163 -41.48 -17.16 -7.05
N GLU A 164 -42.40 -16.89 -7.96
CA GLU A 164 -43.48 -15.96 -7.70
C GLU A 164 -44.08 -16.43 -6.38
N ARG A 165 -43.73 -15.73 -5.29
CA ARG A 165 -44.54 -15.80 -4.09
C ARG A 165 -45.89 -15.34 -4.58
N LYS A 166 -46.81 -16.31 -4.77
CA LYS A 166 -48.22 -16.06 -5.00
C LYS A 166 -48.59 -14.88 -4.12
N LYS A 167 -48.93 -13.76 -4.75
CA LYS A 167 -49.57 -12.65 -4.05
C LYS A 167 -50.76 -13.26 -3.30
N PRO A 168 -50.87 -13.13 -1.97
CA PRO A 168 -52.14 -13.36 -1.34
C PRO A 168 -53.02 -12.18 -1.78
N ILE A 169 -53.94 -12.44 -2.71
CA ILE A 169 -55.14 -11.62 -2.85
C ILE A 169 -56.02 -11.97 -1.66
N SER A 170 -55.98 -11.12 -0.64
CA SER A 170 -57.18 -10.67 0.06
C SER A 170 -56.84 -9.47 0.91
N ASP A 171 -57.11 -8.29 0.34
CA ASP A 171 -57.61 -7.15 1.09
C ASP A 171 -58.92 -7.56 1.78
N THR A 172 -58.81 -8.20 2.94
CA THR A 172 -59.89 -8.23 3.94
C THR A 172 -59.26 -8.46 5.31
N ILE A 173 -59.07 -7.36 6.03
CA ILE A 173 -59.08 -7.26 7.49
C ILE A 173 -58.32 -8.41 8.20
N THR A 174 -57.01 -8.26 8.26
CA THR A 174 -56.34 -8.39 9.56
C THR A 174 -55.23 -7.37 9.56
N LYS A 175 -55.51 -6.20 10.15
CA LYS A 175 -54.47 -5.45 10.87
C LYS A 175 -53.94 -6.43 11.92
N THR A 176 -52.99 -7.30 11.55
CA THR A 176 -51.97 -7.75 12.49
C THR A 176 -51.49 -6.45 13.09
N LYS A 177 -51.79 -6.26 14.38
CA LYS A 177 -51.36 -5.10 15.14
C LYS A 177 -49.85 -5.01 14.92
N THR A 178 -49.40 -4.20 13.97
CA THR A 178 -48.04 -3.71 13.94
C THR A 178 -47.93 -3.05 15.29
N LYS A 179 -47.27 -3.71 16.24
CA LYS A 179 -46.97 -3.10 17.53
C LYS A 179 -46.41 -1.74 17.16
N GLN A 180 -47.14 -0.68 17.51
CA GLN A 180 -46.68 0.65 17.17
C GLN A 180 -45.36 0.81 17.92
N VAL A 181 -44.24 0.68 17.22
CA VAL A 181 -42.92 0.83 17.81
C VAL A 181 -42.54 2.29 17.80
N VAL A 182 -41.85 2.74 18.84
CA VAL A 182 -41.37 4.11 18.93
C VAL A 182 -40.01 4.19 18.29
N LYS A 183 -39.90 5.07 17.29
CA LYS A 183 -38.64 5.42 16.62
C LYS A 183 -38.15 6.74 17.19
N LEU A 184 -36.97 6.71 17.78
CA LEU A 184 -36.33 7.87 18.39
C LEU A 184 -35.13 8.35 17.58
N LEU A 185 -34.49 7.43 16.84
CA LEU A 185 -33.38 7.73 15.96
C LEU A 185 -33.88 8.32 14.63
N SER A 186 -33.01 9.09 13.98
CA SER A 186 -33.24 9.50 12.60
C SER A 186 -33.26 8.28 11.67
N ASN A 187 -33.99 8.36 10.54
CA ASN A 187 -34.09 7.25 9.59
C ASN A 187 -32.72 6.74 9.12
N LYS A 188 -31.78 7.65 8.81
CA LYS A 188 -30.41 7.30 8.38
C LYS A 188 -29.65 6.56 9.49
N ARG A 189 -29.77 7.03 10.73
CA ARG A 189 -29.09 6.44 11.89
C ARG A 189 -29.67 5.06 12.23
N SER A 190 -30.99 4.95 12.27
CA SER A 190 -31.72 3.70 12.49
C SER A 190 -31.36 2.65 11.42
N GLN A 191 -31.24 3.06 10.15
CA GLN A 191 -30.80 2.17 9.07
C GLN A 191 -29.35 1.70 9.27
N ALA A 192 -28.40 2.60 9.60
CA ALA A 192 -27.01 2.23 9.83
C ALA A 192 -26.85 1.20 10.96
N VAL A 193 -27.50 1.45 12.10
CA VAL A 193 -27.52 0.50 13.23
C VAL A 193 -28.23 -0.79 12.86
N GLY A 194 -29.34 -0.72 12.11
CA GLY A 194 -30.06 -1.90 11.65
C GLY A 194 -29.23 -2.78 10.71
N ILE A 195 -28.39 -2.19 9.85
CA ILE A 195 -27.44 -2.92 9.00
C ILE A 195 -26.41 -3.64 9.88
N LEU A 196 -25.77 -2.92 10.81
CA LEU A 196 -24.79 -3.50 11.73
C LEU A 196 -25.38 -4.67 12.53
N MET A 197 -26.56 -4.47 13.11
CA MET A 197 -27.26 -5.52 13.87
C MET A 197 -27.56 -6.74 12.99
N SER A 198 -27.93 -6.54 11.72
CA SER A 198 -28.21 -7.64 10.79
C SER A 198 -26.94 -8.36 10.33
N SER A 199 -25.78 -7.68 10.33
CA SER A 199 -24.50 -8.27 9.95
C SER A 199 -23.76 -8.92 11.12
N LEU A 200 -24.01 -8.53 12.37
CA LEU A 200 -23.22 -8.94 13.53
C LEU A 200 -23.26 -10.45 13.81
N HIS A 201 -24.39 -11.13 13.56
CA HIS A 201 -24.58 -12.57 13.80
C HIS A 201 -24.08 -13.05 15.18
N LEU A 202 -24.12 -12.18 16.19
CA LEU A 202 -23.62 -12.40 17.55
C LEU A 202 -24.71 -12.07 18.56
N ASP A 203 -24.73 -12.82 19.66
CA ASP A 203 -25.62 -12.53 20.77
C ASP A 203 -25.03 -11.42 21.67
N MET A 204 -25.90 -10.62 22.29
CA MET A 204 -25.48 -9.55 23.21
C MET A 204 -24.61 -10.07 24.37
N LYS A 205 -24.80 -11.33 24.77
CA LYS A 205 -24.00 -11.99 25.80
C LYS A 205 -22.55 -12.20 25.37
N ASP A 206 -22.32 -12.53 24.10
CA ASP A 206 -20.97 -12.73 23.55
C ASP A 206 -20.25 -11.39 23.48
N ILE A 207 -20.95 -10.33 23.07
CA ILE A 207 -20.43 -8.96 23.09
C ILE A 207 -20.06 -8.56 24.52
N GLN A 208 -20.96 -8.76 25.49
CA GLN A 208 -20.70 -8.44 26.89
C GLN A 208 -19.48 -9.23 27.42
N HIS A 209 -19.42 -10.53 27.15
CA HIS A 209 -18.29 -11.37 27.58
C HIS A 209 -16.98 -10.85 27.00
N ALA A 210 -16.94 -10.56 25.70
CA ALA A 210 -15.75 -10.04 25.03
C ALA A 210 -15.27 -8.72 25.64
N VAL A 211 -16.19 -7.79 25.91
CA VAL A 211 -15.86 -6.45 26.43
C VAL A 211 -15.46 -6.48 27.90
N VAL A 212 -16.14 -7.26 28.73
CA VAL A 212 -15.87 -7.32 30.17
C VAL A 212 -14.59 -8.10 30.46
N ASN A 213 -14.35 -9.18 29.72
CA ASN A 213 -13.20 -10.08 29.92
C ASN A 213 -12.00 -9.80 29.01
N LEU A 214 -12.10 -8.81 28.11
CA LEU A 214 -11.07 -8.49 27.10
C LEU A 214 -10.74 -9.70 26.20
N ASP A 215 -11.76 -10.49 25.90
CA ASP A 215 -11.64 -11.70 25.10
C ASP A 215 -12.18 -11.44 23.69
N ASN A 216 -11.28 -11.24 22.74
CA ASN A 216 -11.61 -11.00 21.33
C ASN A 216 -11.55 -12.27 20.46
N SER A 217 -11.61 -13.46 21.07
CA SER A 217 -11.58 -14.74 20.33
C SER A 217 -12.88 -15.03 19.57
N VAL A 218 -14.02 -14.64 20.14
CA VAL A 218 -15.36 -14.80 19.54
C VAL A 218 -15.80 -13.54 18.81
N VAL A 219 -15.50 -12.37 19.39
CA VAL A 219 -15.81 -11.06 18.80
C VAL A 219 -14.51 -10.40 18.39
N ASP A 220 -14.23 -10.38 17.10
CA ASP A 220 -12.99 -9.81 16.57
C ASP A 220 -12.92 -8.28 16.74
N LEU A 221 -11.71 -7.74 16.55
CA LEU A 221 -11.43 -6.31 16.72
C LEU A 221 -12.18 -5.44 15.71
N GLU A 222 -12.42 -5.94 14.49
CA GLU A 222 -13.17 -5.21 13.46
C GLU A 222 -14.64 -5.05 13.87
N THR A 223 -15.23 -6.10 14.44
CA THR A 223 -16.58 -6.09 14.99
C THR A 223 -16.67 -5.17 16.21
N LEU A 224 -15.71 -5.23 17.13
CA LEU A 224 -15.64 -4.31 18.28
C LEU A 224 -15.49 -2.85 17.82
N GLN A 225 -14.68 -2.57 16.80
CA GLN A 225 -14.56 -1.24 16.21
C GLN A 225 -15.91 -0.78 15.62
N ALA A 226 -16.58 -1.63 14.86
CA ALA A 226 -17.88 -1.30 14.27
C ALA A 226 -18.95 -1.02 15.34
N LEU A 227 -18.98 -1.82 16.41
CA LEU A 227 -19.84 -1.59 17.58
C LEU A 227 -19.52 -0.28 18.28
N TYR A 228 -18.23 0.02 18.48
CA TYR A 228 -17.78 1.27 19.09
C TYR A 228 -18.22 2.47 18.26
N GLU A 229 -17.99 2.49 16.96
CA GLU A 229 -18.36 3.61 16.08
C GLU A 229 -19.87 3.81 15.99
N ASN A 230 -20.64 2.73 16.08
CA ASN A 230 -22.10 2.78 15.96
C ASN A 230 -22.85 2.86 17.29
N ARG A 231 -22.16 2.85 18.44
CA ARG A 231 -22.80 2.99 19.76
C ARG A 231 -23.63 4.27 19.87
N ALA A 232 -24.61 4.27 20.78
CA ALA A 232 -25.45 5.44 21.01
C ALA A 232 -24.60 6.63 21.47
N GLN A 233 -24.85 7.80 20.88
CA GLN A 233 -24.32 9.05 21.41
C GLN A 233 -25.08 9.44 22.68
N THR A 234 -24.49 10.31 23.51
CA THR A 234 -25.09 10.72 24.79
C THR A 234 -26.53 11.21 24.66
N ASP A 235 -26.81 12.05 23.65
CA ASP A 235 -28.16 12.59 23.42
C ASP A 235 -29.15 11.54 22.89
N GLU A 236 -28.67 10.55 22.12
CA GLU A 236 -29.46 9.42 21.64
C GLU A 236 -29.83 8.51 22.81
N LEU A 237 -28.84 8.19 23.65
CA LEU A 237 -28.99 7.31 24.79
C LEU A 237 -29.95 7.90 25.84
N GLU A 238 -29.85 9.20 26.15
CA GLU A 238 -30.78 9.88 27.05
C GLU A 238 -32.25 9.76 26.60
N LYS A 239 -32.51 9.93 25.30
CA LYS A 239 -33.86 9.78 24.72
C LYS A 239 -34.37 8.36 24.86
N ILE A 240 -33.51 7.38 24.56
CA ILE A 240 -33.81 5.95 24.63
C ILE A 240 -34.08 5.53 26.08
N GLU A 241 -33.24 5.94 27.03
CA GLU A 241 -33.40 5.67 28.46
C GLU A 241 -34.68 6.27 29.03
N LYS A 242 -34.95 7.54 28.73
CA LYS A 242 -36.15 8.23 29.21
C LYS A 242 -37.42 7.49 28.76
N HIS A 243 -37.42 7.03 27.51
CA HIS A 243 -38.52 6.24 26.98
C HIS A 243 -38.60 4.84 27.62
N SER A 244 -37.46 4.17 27.83
CA SER A 244 -37.38 2.85 28.48
C SER A 244 -37.92 2.89 29.92
N LYS A 245 -37.52 3.90 30.71
CA LYS A 245 -38.00 4.13 32.08
C LYS A 245 -39.50 4.42 32.11
N ALA A 246 -39.97 5.35 31.27
CA ALA A 246 -41.40 5.67 31.16
C ALA A 246 -42.26 4.48 30.71
N SER A 247 -41.67 3.56 29.95
CA SER A 247 -42.35 2.35 29.46
C SER A 247 -42.51 1.27 30.54
N LYS A 248 -41.54 1.15 31.45
CA LYS A 248 -41.64 0.26 32.62
C LYS A 248 -42.70 0.71 33.64
N GLU A 249 -42.93 2.03 33.76
CA GLU A 249 -43.92 2.59 34.68
C GLU A 249 -45.36 2.57 34.13
N LYS A 250 -45.52 2.50 32.80
CA LYS A 250 -46.83 2.51 32.13
C LYS A 250 -47.02 1.22 31.36
N GLU A 251 -47.86 0.33 31.88
CA GLU A 251 -48.20 -0.99 31.30
C GLU A 251 -48.70 -0.93 29.83
N ASN A 252 -49.10 0.26 29.33
CA ASN A 252 -49.57 0.50 27.97
C ASN A 252 -48.55 1.21 27.05
N ALA A 253 -47.28 1.33 27.45
CA ALA A 253 -46.28 2.00 26.65
C ALA A 253 -45.82 1.14 25.46
N LYS A 254 -45.55 1.83 24.34
CA LYS A 254 -45.08 1.21 23.11
C LYS A 254 -43.64 0.72 23.28
N SER A 255 -43.30 -0.40 22.66
CA SER A 255 -41.91 -0.87 22.64
C SER A 255 -41.06 0.00 21.71
N LEU A 256 -39.76 0.15 22.01
CA LEU A 256 -38.79 0.77 21.09
C LEU A 256 -38.70 -0.01 19.77
N ASP A 257 -38.23 0.61 18.70
CA ASP A 257 -37.84 -0.14 17.49
C ASP A 257 -36.53 -0.90 17.72
N LYS A 258 -36.23 -1.92 16.90
CA LYS A 258 -35.10 -2.84 17.13
C LYS A 258 -33.73 -2.13 17.24
N PRO A 259 -33.39 -1.14 16.40
CA PRO A 259 -32.11 -0.44 16.51
C PRO A 259 -31.94 0.27 17.86
N GLU A 260 -32.98 0.94 18.35
CA GLU A 260 -33.01 1.57 19.66
C GLU A 260 -32.88 0.56 20.81
N GLN A 261 -33.53 -0.61 20.68
CA GLN A 261 -33.38 -1.70 21.66
C GLN A 261 -31.93 -2.21 21.70
N PHE A 262 -31.33 -2.45 20.53
CA PHE A 262 -29.95 -2.91 20.42
C PHE A 262 -28.97 -1.92 21.05
N LEU A 263 -29.10 -0.62 20.74
CA LEU A 263 -28.27 0.42 21.34
C LEU A 263 -28.46 0.53 22.85
N TYR A 264 -29.71 0.37 23.33
CA TYR A 264 -30.00 0.34 24.75
C TYR A 264 -29.33 -0.85 25.43
N GLU A 265 -29.47 -2.06 24.90
CA GLU A 265 -28.83 -3.27 25.45
C GLU A 265 -27.31 -3.14 25.45
N LEU A 266 -26.71 -2.62 24.39
CA LEU A 266 -25.28 -2.36 24.31
C LEU A 266 -24.81 -1.38 25.41
N SER A 267 -25.63 -0.37 25.72
CA SER A 267 -25.33 0.60 26.79
C SER A 267 -25.41 0.03 28.21
N LEU A 268 -26.08 -1.13 28.39
CA LEU A 268 -26.14 -1.82 29.68
C LEU A 268 -24.84 -2.56 30.00
N ILE A 269 -23.95 -2.75 29.02
CA ILE A 269 -22.62 -3.31 29.27
C ILE A 269 -21.80 -2.27 30.06
N PRO A 270 -21.29 -2.61 31.26
CA PRO A 270 -20.59 -1.66 32.13
C PRO A 270 -19.40 -1.01 31.43
N ASN A 271 -19.41 0.33 31.35
CA ASN A 271 -18.34 1.12 30.73
C ASN A 271 -17.95 0.63 29.32
N PHE A 272 -18.95 0.26 28.51
CA PHE A 272 -18.75 -0.29 27.16
C PHE A 272 -17.78 0.56 26.31
N SER A 273 -18.00 1.88 26.26
CA SER A 273 -17.21 2.78 25.42
C SER A 273 -15.74 2.78 25.85
N GLU A 274 -15.50 2.95 27.14
CA GLU A 274 -14.17 3.03 27.74
C GLU A 274 -13.41 1.72 27.53
N ARG A 275 -14.07 0.58 27.80
CA ARG A 275 -13.46 -0.75 27.68
C ARG A 275 -13.08 -1.08 26.25
N VAL A 276 -14.01 -0.88 25.31
CA VAL A 276 -13.76 -1.16 23.89
C VAL A 276 -12.67 -0.24 23.35
N PHE A 277 -12.65 1.04 23.74
CA PHE A 277 -11.56 1.94 23.39
C PHE A 277 -10.19 1.39 23.83
N CYS A 278 -10.08 0.91 25.07
CA CYS A 278 -8.83 0.36 25.60
C CYS A 278 -8.41 -0.93 24.88
N ILE A 279 -9.36 -1.85 24.61
CA ILE A 279 -9.10 -3.10 23.85
C ILE A 279 -8.55 -2.79 22.45
N LEU A 280 -9.20 -1.87 21.73
CA LEU A 280 -8.76 -1.46 20.39
C LEU A 280 -7.40 -0.75 20.43
N PHE A 281 -7.18 0.10 21.42
CA PHE A 281 -5.90 0.77 21.61
C PHE A 281 -4.77 -0.22 21.90
N GLN A 282 -4.98 -1.19 22.78
CA GLN A 282 -3.97 -2.20 23.13
C GLN A 282 -3.45 -2.94 21.89
N SER A 283 -4.35 -3.35 20.99
CA SER A 283 -3.97 -4.01 19.74
C SER A 283 -3.21 -3.08 18.81
N THR A 284 -3.77 -1.89 18.54
CA THR A 284 -3.16 -0.94 17.60
C THR A 284 -1.82 -0.39 18.08
N PHE A 285 -1.64 -0.21 19.40
CA PHE A 285 -0.37 0.16 20.01
C PHE A 285 0.69 -0.92 19.76
N SER A 286 0.36 -2.18 20.04
CA SER A 286 1.27 -3.32 19.88
C SER A 286 1.76 -3.48 18.45
N GLU A 287 0.86 -3.39 17.47
CA GLU A 287 1.20 -3.43 16.05
C GLU A 287 2.10 -2.25 15.64
N SER A 288 1.74 -1.05 16.08
CA SER A 288 2.47 0.17 15.74
C SER A 288 3.89 0.18 16.31
N ILE A 289 4.07 -0.17 17.59
CA ILE A 289 5.39 -0.17 18.22
C ILE A 289 6.28 -1.28 17.66
N CYS A 290 5.71 -2.46 17.36
CA CYS A 290 6.43 -3.55 16.70
C CYS A 290 6.88 -3.17 15.29
N SER A 291 6.02 -2.48 14.52
CA SER A 291 6.35 -2.00 13.17
C SER A 291 7.50 -0.99 13.20
N ILE A 292 7.47 -0.01 14.13
CA ILE A 292 8.56 0.96 14.33
C ILE A 292 9.85 0.25 14.71
N ARG A 293 9.80 -0.65 15.70
CA ARG A 293 10.96 -1.42 16.17
C ARG A 293 11.61 -2.20 15.03
N ARG A 294 10.85 -2.97 14.26
CA ARG A 294 11.39 -3.77 13.14
C ARG A 294 12.12 -2.91 12.10
N LYS A 295 11.58 -1.73 11.77
CA LYS A 295 12.22 -0.80 10.83
C LYS A 295 13.53 -0.24 11.37
N LEU A 296 13.58 0.09 12.67
CA LEU A 296 14.80 0.58 13.32
C LEU A 296 15.85 -0.52 13.48
N GLU A 297 15.45 -1.74 13.82
CA GLU A 297 16.34 -2.91 13.89
C GLU A 297 16.94 -3.24 12.52
N LEU A 298 16.14 -3.18 11.45
CA LEU A 298 16.63 -3.32 10.08
C LEU A 298 17.69 -2.25 9.77
N LEU A 299 17.39 -0.98 10.04
CA LEU A 299 18.32 0.12 9.81
C LEU A 299 19.61 -0.07 10.60
N GLN A 300 19.51 -0.42 11.88
CA GLN A 300 20.66 -0.69 12.73
C GLN A 300 21.53 -1.81 12.17
N LYS A 301 20.93 -2.97 11.85
CA LYS A 301 21.62 -4.12 11.25
C LYS A 301 22.34 -3.74 9.96
N LEU A 302 21.71 -2.96 9.09
CA LEU A 302 22.32 -2.49 7.86
C LEU A 302 23.48 -1.54 8.11
N CYS A 303 23.33 -0.58 9.04
CA CYS A 303 24.42 0.30 9.44
C CYS A 303 25.62 -0.49 9.99
N GLU A 304 25.38 -1.48 10.83
CA GLU A 304 26.43 -2.37 11.35
C GLU A 304 27.12 -3.16 10.23
N THR A 305 26.33 -3.71 9.29
CA THR A 305 26.85 -4.48 8.15
C THR A 305 27.68 -3.60 7.22
N LEU A 306 27.22 -2.37 6.92
CA LEU A 306 27.96 -1.41 6.09
C LEU A 306 29.26 -0.93 6.77
N LYS A 307 29.26 -0.81 8.10
CA LYS A 307 30.43 -0.36 8.86
C LYS A 307 31.47 -1.44 9.12
N ASN A 308 31.04 -2.70 9.28
CA ASN A 308 31.89 -3.77 9.79
C ASN A 308 31.94 -5.03 8.90
N GLY A 309 31.09 -5.10 7.86
CA GLY A 309 31.00 -6.27 6.99
C GLY A 309 32.28 -6.47 6.18
N SER A 310 32.91 -7.65 6.31
CA SER A 310 34.14 -8.00 5.59
C SER A 310 33.97 -7.87 4.07
N GLY A 311 32.86 -8.36 3.53
CA GLY A 311 32.53 -8.24 2.10
C GLY A 311 32.44 -6.78 1.64
N VAL A 312 31.83 -5.90 2.44
CA VAL A 312 31.77 -4.46 2.17
C VAL A 312 33.19 -3.86 2.13
N MET A 313 34.02 -4.19 3.12
CA MET A 313 35.42 -3.72 3.18
C MET A 313 36.25 -4.21 2.00
N GLN A 314 36.08 -5.47 1.60
CA GLN A 314 36.77 -6.05 0.44
C GLN A 314 36.36 -5.37 -0.87
N VAL A 315 35.06 -5.14 -1.08
CA VAL A 315 34.55 -4.45 -2.27
C VAL A 315 35.04 -3.01 -2.33
N LEU A 316 34.94 -2.25 -1.23
CA LEU A 316 35.46 -0.87 -1.18
C LEU A 316 36.98 -0.83 -1.39
N GLY A 317 37.71 -1.79 -0.82
CA GLY A 317 39.15 -1.94 -1.02
C GLY A 317 39.53 -2.21 -2.48
N LEU A 318 38.78 -3.05 -3.20
CA LEU A 318 38.98 -3.27 -4.63
C LEU A 318 38.75 -2.00 -5.44
N VAL A 319 37.67 -1.27 -5.17
CA VAL A 319 37.39 0.01 -5.84
C VAL A 319 38.52 1.00 -5.59
N LEU A 320 39.02 1.10 -4.36
CA LEU A 320 40.14 1.98 -4.00
C LEU A 320 41.42 1.59 -4.73
N ALA A 321 41.77 0.30 -4.73
CA ALA A 321 42.98 -0.22 -5.36
C ALA A 321 43.00 0.03 -6.88
N PHE A 322 41.92 -0.33 -7.58
CA PHE A 322 41.82 -0.09 -9.01
C PHE A 322 41.76 1.40 -9.34
N GLY A 323 41.01 2.19 -8.57
CA GLY A 323 40.95 3.63 -8.73
C GLY A 323 42.32 4.30 -8.58
N ASN A 324 43.11 3.89 -7.59
CA ASN A 324 44.48 4.38 -7.39
C ASN A 324 45.42 3.98 -8.53
N TYR A 325 45.33 2.74 -9.01
CA TYR A 325 46.14 2.29 -10.14
C TYR A 325 45.80 3.06 -11.42
N MET A 326 44.52 3.23 -11.73
CA MET A 326 44.04 3.97 -12.90
C MET A 326 44.43 5.46 -12.87
N ASN A 327 44.48 6.06 -11.68
CA ASN A 327 44.88 7.45 -11.48
C ASN A 327 46.38 7.62 -11.17
N GLY A 328 47.20 6.59 -11.40
CA GLY A 328 48.65 6.63 -11.19
C GLY A 328 49.32 7.80 -11.92
N GLY A 329 50.23 8.48 -11.24
CA GLY A 329 50.91 9.68 -11.76
C GLY A 329 50.10 10.98 -11.65
N ASN A 330 48.82 10.92 -11.29
CA ASN A 330 48.01 12.11 -11.03
C ASN A 330 47.93 12.42 -9.53
N ARG A 331 48.69 13.43 -9.08
CA ARG A 331 48.74 13.86 -7.65
C ARG A 331 47.42 14.34 -7.06
N THR A 332 46.41 14.67 -7.87
CA THR A 332 45.10 15.14 -7.37
C THR A 332 44.03 14.04 -7.34
N ARG A 333 44.28 12.88 -7.97
CA ARG A 333 43.29 11.80 -8.10
C ARG A 333 43.80 10.43 -7.65
N GLY A 334 45.09 10.15 -7.80
CA GLY A 334 45.73 8.93 -7.33
C GLY A 334 46.28 9.09 -5.91
N GLN A 335 46.85 8.02 -5.38
CA GLN A 335 47.36 7.97 -3.99
C GLN A 335 46.30 8.37 -2.95
N ALA A 336 45.03 8.04 -3.20
CA ALA A 336 43.93 8.30 -2.30
C ALA A 336 43.85 7.23 -1.20
N ASP A 337 43.55 7.64 0.03
CA ASP A 337 43.24 6.74 1.16
C ASP A 337 41.77 6.32 1.20
N GLY A 338 40.91 6.98 0.41
CA GLY A 338 39.48 6.73 0.34
C GLY A 338 38.82 7.51 -0.79
N PHE A 339 37.52 7.29 -0.99
CA PHE A 339 36.74 7.95 -2.02
C PHE A 339 35.31 8.25 -1.53
N GLY A 340 34.67 9.25 -2.14
CA GLY A 340 33.25 9.52 -1.93
C GLY A 340 32.37 8.43 -2.53
N LEU A 341 31.33 7.99 -1.82
CA LEU A 341 30.44 6.90 -2.26
C LEU A 341 29.64 7.24 -3.53
N ASP A 342 29.59 8.51 -3.94
CA ASP A 342 28.96 8.98 -5.18
C ASP A 342 29.63 8.44 -6.45
N ILE A 343 30.85 7.90 -6.34
CA ILE A 343 31.54 7.23 -7.44
C ILE A 343 30.96 5.85 -7.76
N LEU A 344 30.36 5.17 -6.77
CA LEU A 344 29.92 3.77 -6.91
C LEU A 344 28.95 3.55 -8.09
N PRO A 345 27.91 4.40 -8.30
CA PRO A 345 27.02 4.25 -9.45
C PRO A 345 27.70 4.50 -10.80
N LYS A 346 28.82 5.25 -10.81
CA LYS A 346 29.57 5.65 -12.03
C LYS A 346 30.56 4.57 -12.50
N LEU A 347 30.84 3.56 -11.68
CA LEU A 347 31.75 2.45 -12.05
C LEU A 347 31.27 1.66 -13.28
N LYS A 348 29.96 1.69 -13.56
CA LYS A 348 29.37 1.04 -14.75
C LYS A 348 29.69 1.79 -16.06
N ASP A 349 30.02 3.07 -15.96
CA ASP A 349 30.22 3.97 -17.10
C ASP A 349 31.68 3.96 -17.59
N VAL A 350 32.63 3.60 -16.71
CA VAL A 350 34.02 3.39 -17.08
C VAL A 350 34.14 2.06 -17.84
N LYS A 351 34.58 2.10 -19.10
CA LYS A 351 34.69 0.93 -19.98
C LYS A 351 36.14 0.48 -20.15
N SER A 352 36.32 -0.80 -20.47
CA SER A 352 37.58 -1.34 -20.97
C SER A 352 37.96 -0.72 -22.32
N SER A 353 39.23 -0.85 -22.72
CA SER A 353 39.74 -0.27 -23.98
C SER A 353 38.99 -0.73 -25.23
N ASP A 354 38.42 -1.92 -25.21
CA ASP A 354 37.61 -2.53 -26.26
C ASP A 354 36.09 -2.33 -26.07
N ASN A 355 35.68 -1.56 -25.05
CA ASN A 355 34.30 -1.34 -24.63
C ASN A 355 33.48 -2.60 -24.31
N SER A 356 34.12 -3.77 -24.16
CA SER A 356 33.42 -5.04 -23.93
C SER A 356 32.88 -5.21 -22.50
N ARG A 357 33.49 -4.54 -21.52
CA ARG A 357 33.10 -4.63 -20.10
C ARG A 357 33.27 -3.30 -19.38
N SER A 358 32.48 -3.10 -18.33
CA SER A 358 32.66 -1.97 -17.42
C SER A 358 33.65 -2.28 -16.30
N LEU A 359 34.19 -1.25 -15.66
CA LEU A 359 34.99 -1.39 -14.44
C LEU A 359 34.19 -2.11 -13.34
N LEU A 360 32.89 -1.81 -13.20
CA LEU A 360 32.01 -2.54 -12.28
C LEU A 360 32.00 -4.06 -12.58
N SER A 361 31.78 -4.45 -13.83
CA SER A 361 31.78 -5.86 -14.23
C SER A 361 33.13 -6.55 -13.98
N TYR A 362 34.22 -5.82 -14.21
CA TYR A 362 35.56 -6.30 -13.91
C TYR A 362 35.79 -6.50 -12.40
N ILE A 363 35.38 -5.55 -11.56
CA ILE A 363 35.51 -5.64 -10.09
C ILE A 363 34.72 -6.85 -9.56
N VAL A 364 33.48 -7.04 -10.01
CA VAL A 364 32.66 -8.20 -9.62
C VAL A 364 33.36 -9.50 -10.02
N SER A 365 33.86 -9.59 -11.26
CA SER A 365 34.58 -10.76 -11.73
C SER A 365 35.87 -11.02 -10.93
N TYR A 366 36.58 -9.96 -10.55
CA TYR A 366 37.79 -10.05 -9.75
C TYR A 366 37.49 -10.50 -8.32
N TYR A 367 36.42 -9.96 -7.71
CA TYR A 367 35.96 -10.37 -6.38
C TYR A 367 35.67 -11.87 -6.36
N LEU A 368 34.82 -12.35 -7.28
CA LEU A 368 34.43 -13.77 -7.35
C LEU A 368 35.63 -14.71 -7.56
N ARG A 369 36.66 -14.28 -8.30
CA ARG A 369 37.84 -15.13 -8.57
C ARG A 369 38.86 -15.16 -7.44
N ASN A 370 38.91 -14.13 -6.59
CA ASN A 370 40.02 -13.94 -5.66
C ASN A 370 39.59 -13.84 -4.19
N PHE A 371 38.31 -13.58 -3.90
CA PHE A 371 37.80 -13.37 -2.54
C PHE A 371 36.65 -14.30 -2.17
N ASP A 372 35.93 -14.85 -3.14
CA ASP A 372 34.82 -15.77 -2.89
C ASP A 372 35.25 -17.21 -3.21
N GLU A 373 35.55 -17.98 -2.16
CA GLU A 373 35.95 -19.39 -2.27
C GLU A 373 34.81 -20.30 -2.78
N ASP A 374 33.57 -19.82 -2.69
CA ASP A 374 32.34 -20.51 -3.08
C ASP A 374 31.72 -19.93 -4.36
N ALA A 375 32.47 -19.11 -5.11
CA ALA A 375 32.03 -18.57 -6.37
C ALA A 375 31.53 -19.66 -7.33
N GLY A 376 30.27 -19.52 -7.79
CA GLY A 376 29.62 -20.47 -8.69
C GLY A 376 29.01 -21.71 -8.00
N LYS A 377 29.06 -21.79 -6.67
CA LYS A 377 28.39 -22.81 -5.86
C LYS A 377 27.12 -22.23 -5.20
N GLU A 378 26.26 -23.10 -4.68
CA GLU A 378 25.04 -22.70 -3.95
C GLU A 378 25.34 -21.95 -2.64
N GLN A 379 26.55 -22.13 -2.10
CA GLN A 379 27.01 -21.49 -0.86
C GLN A 379 27.53 -20.06 -1.08
N CYS A 380 27.59 -19.57 -2.32
CA CYS A 380 28.02 -18.22 -2.63
C CYS A 380 27.12 -17.19 -1.91
N ILE A 381 27.74 -16.28 -1.16
CA ILE A 381 27.04 -15.24 -0.39
C ILE A 381 27.27 -13.89 -1.06
N PHE A 382 26.19 -13.12 -1.24
CA PHE A 382 26.31 -11.75 -1.70
C PHE A 382 27.07 -10.90 -0.64
N PRO A 383 28.21 -10.27 -0.98
CA PRO A 383 29.10 -9.67 0.01
C PRO A 383 28.64 -8.30 0.54
N LEU A 384 27.54 -7.78 -0.02
CA LEU A 384 26.93 -6.53 0.38
C LEU A 384 25.57 -6.82 1.03
N PRO A 385 24.99 -5.87 1.78
CA PRO A 385 23.65 -6.05 2.32
C PRO A 385 22.63 -6.30 1.20
N ASP A 386 21.55 -7.02 1.55
CA ASP A 386 20.48 -7.32 0.60
C ASP A 386 19.93 -6.02 -0.05
N PRO A 387 19.83 -5.96 -1.39
CA PRO A 387 19.37 -4.76 -2.08
C PRO A 387 17.95 -4.31 -1.68
N GLN A 388 17.06 -5.25 -1.37
CA GLN A 388 15.70 -4.95 -0.96
C GLN A 388 15.66 -4.34 0.44
N ASP A 389 16.51 -4.83 1.35
CA ASP A 389 16.67 -4.26 2.68
C ASP A 389 17.25 -2.83 2.63
N LEU A 390 18.28 -2.63 1.79
CA LEU A 390 18.86 -1.30 1.54
C LEU A 390 17.82 -0.33 0.96
N PHE A 391 17.02 -0.79 0.00
CA PHE A 391 15.95 0.02 -0.57
C PHE A 391 14.94 0.42 0.49
N GLN A 392 14.45 -0.53 1.31
CA GLN A 392 13.52 -0.23 2.40
C GLN A 392 14.09 0.77 3.40
N ALA A 393 15.33 0.58 3.84
CA ALA A 393 16.00 1.48 4.77
C ALA A 393 16.19 2.89 4.18
N SER A 394 16.47 3.00 2.87
CA SER A 394 16.63 4.28 2.20
C SER A 394 15.36 5.14 2.15
N GLN A 395 14.19 4.52 2.32
CA GLN A 395 12.90 5.24 2.35
C GLN A 395 12.48 5.69 3.76
N LEU A 396 13.22 5.28 4.81
CA LEU A 396 12.89 5.62 6.19
C LEU A 396 13.22 7.08 6.48
N LYS A 397 12.32 7.76 7.19
CA LYS A 397 12.49 9.14 7.65
C LYS A 397 12.36 9.20 9.16
N PHE A 398 13.32 9.82 9.83
CA PHE A 398 13.31 9.93 11.29
C PHE A 398 12.16 10.80 11.80
N GLU A 399 11.73 11.79 11.02
CA GLU A 399 10.62 12.67 11.32
C GLU A 399 9.30 11.91 11.42
N ASP A 400 9.11 10.89 10.57
CA ASP A 400 7.91 10.03 10.58
C ASP A 400 7.88 9.20 11.86
N PHE A 401 9.01 8.58 12.25
CA PHE A 401 9.09 7.85 13.52
C PHE A 401 8.81 8.76 14.73
N GLN A 402 9.37 9.97 14.75
CA GLN A 402 9.12 10.93 15.83
C GLN A 402 7.66 11.36 15.89
N LYS A 403 7.01 11.52 14.73
CA LYS A 403 5.58 11.83 14.66
C LYS A 403 4.74 10.66 15.20
N ASP A 404 5.04 9.44 14.77
CA ASP A 404 4.31 8.24 15.17
C ASP A 404 4.45 7.98 16.68
N LEU A 405 5.67 8.09 17.23
CA LEU A 405 5.91 7.95 18.67
C LEU A 405 5.20 9.04 19.49
N ARG A 406 5.14 10.29 19.01
CA ARG A 406 4.39 11.36 19.67
C ARG A 406 2.89 11.10 19.66
N LYS A 407 2.35 10.64 18.53
CA LYS A 407 0.94 10.24 18.42
C LYS A 407 0.64 9.10 19.39
N MET A 408 1.46 8.05 19.37
CA MET A 408 1.32 6.89 20.25
C MET A 408 1.34 7.28 21.73
N LYS A 409 2.24 8.19 22.15
CA LYS A 409 2.27 8.71 23.52
C LYS A 409 1.03 9.53 23.89
N LYS A 410 0.42 10.22 22.93
CA LYS A 410 -0.85 10.94 23.14
C LYS A 410 -2.00 9.95 23.31
N ASP A 411 -2.07 8.95 22.44
CA ASP A 411 -3.13 7.95 22.44
C ASP A 411 -3.04 7.04 23.69
N LEU A 412 -1.83 6.73 24.15
CA LEU A 412 -1.60 6.04 25.42
C LEU A 412 -2.21 6.80 26.60
N ARG A 413 -2.00 8.12 26.67
CA ARG A 413 -2.62 8.95 27.72
C ARG A 413 -4.15 8.99 27.63
N ALA A 414 -4.70 8.93 26.41
CA ALA A 414 -6.14 8.80 26.24
C ALA A 414 -6.61 7.45 26.79
N CYS A 415 -5.90 6.35 26.50
CA CYS A 415 -6.19 5.03 27.04
C CYS A 415 -6.11 4.99 28.57
N GLU A 416 -5.07 5.57 29.17
CA GLU A 416 -4.95 5.70 30.64
C GLU A 416 -6.17 6.43 31.23
N THR A 417 -6.64 7.47 30.56
CA THR A 417 -7.82 8.24 30.99
C THR A 417 -9.11 7.42 30.90
N GLU A 418 -9.32 6.68 29.79
CA GLU A 418 -10.49 5.82 29.65
C GLU A 418 -10.46 4.64 30.64
N ALA A 419 -9.31 4.00 30.83
CA ALA A 419 -9.12 2.94 31.81
C ALA A 419 -9.40 3.44 33.25
N ALA A 420 -8.92 4.64 33.60
CA ALA A 420 -9.20 5.26 34.90
C ALA A 420 -10.71 5.48 35.14
N LYS A 421 -11.50 5.81 34.10
CA LYS A 421 -12.96 5.89 34.22
C LYS A 421 -13.56 4.52 34.54
N VAL A 422 -13.08 3.45 33.90
CA VAL A 422 -13.53 2.08 34.23
C VAL A 422 -13.24 1.78 35.70
N TYR A 423 -12.04 2.11 36.20
CA TYR A 423 -11.65 1.85 37.59
C TYR A 423 -12.51 2.62 38.61
N GLN A 424 -12.96 3.82 38.26
CA GLN A 424 -13.75 4.67 39.17
C GLN A 424 -15.25 4.39 39.12
N LEU A 425 -15.77 3.96 37.96
CA LEU A 425 -17.21 3.87 37.71
C LEU A 425 -17.75 2.43 37.68
N SER A 426 -16.88 1.42 37.46
CA SER A 426 -17.30 0.02 37.51
C SER A 426 -17.53 -0.44 38.95
N LEU A 427 -18.54 -1.30 39.14
CA LEU A 427 -18.71 -2.07 40.38
C LEU A 427 -17.54 -3.06 40.53
N GLU A 428 -17.22 -3.43 41.78
CA GLU A 428 -16.12 -4.35 42.10
C GLU A 428 -16.22 -5.68 41.33
N GLU A 429 -17.44 -6.20 41.16
CA GLU A 429 -17.73 -7.45 40.42
C GLU A 429 -17.46 -7.37 38.91
N HIS A 430 -17.34 -6.17 38.35
CA HIS A 430 -17.07 -5.94 36.93
C HIS A 430 -15.67 -5.39 36.68
N LEU A 431 -14.90 -5.11 37.73
CA LEU A 431 -13.59 -4.50 37.61
C LEU A 431 -12.56 -5.46 37.00
N GLN A 432 -12.65 -6.74 37.34
CA GLN A 432 -11.75 -7.78 36.83
C GLN A 432 -12.39 -8.57 35.69
N PRO A 433 -11.59 -9.05 34.72
CA PRO A 433 -10.12 -9.00 34.63
C PRO A 433 -9.55 -7.70 34.01
N PHE A 434 -10.39 -6.71 33.72
CA PHE A 434 -9.99 -5.51 32.99
C PHE A 434 -8.88 -4.71 33.65
N LYS A 435 -8.96 -4.51 34.96
CA LYS A 435 -7.95 -3.76 35.69
C LYS A 435 -6.58 -4.43 35.59
N ASP A 436 -6.49 -5.71 35.91
CA ASP A 436 -5.21 -6.43 35.90
C ASP A 436 -4.59 -6.45 34.48
N SER A 437 -5.42 -6.67 33.45
CA SER A 437 -4.97 -6.67 32.05
C SER A 437 -4.43 -5.30 31.60
N MET A 438 -5.13 -4.22 31.96
CA MET A 438 -4.72 -2.86 31.58
C MET A 438 -3.57 -2.29 32.42
N GLU A 439 -3.37 -2.76 33.65
CA GLU A 439 -2.19 -2.41 34.46
C GLU A 439 -0.93 -3.17 33.99
N GLN A 440 -1.10 -4.38 33.45
CA GLN A 440 -0.01 -5.16 32.87
C GLN A 440 0.42 -4.62 31.50
N PHE A 441 -0.53 -4.20 30.67
CA PHE A 441 -0.29 -3.56 29.37
C PHE A 441 0.36 -2.18 29.55
#